data_AF-A0A1M5NWE0-F1
#
_entry.id   AF-A0A1M5NWE0-F1
#
_cell.length_a   1.000
_cell.length_b   1.000
_cell.length_c   1.000
_cell.angle_alpha   90.00
_cell.angle_beta   90.00
_cell.angle_gamma   90.00
#
_symmetry.space_group_name_H-M   'P 1'
#
loop_
_entity.id
_entity.type
_entity.pdbx_description
1 polymer ?
#
loop_
_entity_poly.entity_id
_entity_poly.type
_entity_poly.pdbx_seq_one_letter_code
_entity_poly.pdbx_strand_id
1 'polypeptide(L)'
;MSKKKGGFVELLYKTIMPKVYGIGAAVVIIGALFKILHYEGADQMLFIGLTTEAVIFFLSAFEPPHQEPDWSKVYPELGEDYEAPATPTRISNKPAGASLTQQLDVSLEKAKIGPELLDSLGKGLTNLADSAKKMSNLSDAAVATNDYATNVKKASTQLLEMNKSYDTAIKAVSSMSEASKDAGEYHSQVQKVTKNLAALNSVYEMELKDADSHVKNMNKFYESLTGAMTGLSKVGDNTAKFTSELGKLTDNLTSLNKVYGSMLTAMKGGGQNA
;
A
#
# COMPACT_ATOMS: atom_id res chain seq x y z
N MET A 1 -39.42 -7.53 48.85
CA MET A 1 -39.93 -6.90 47.61
C MET A 1 -38.83 -6.85 46.58
N SER A 2 -38.89 -7.72 45.57
CA SER A 2 -37.91 -7.78 44.47
C SER A 2 -38.14 -6.63 43.50
N LYS A 3 -37.21 -5.66 43.47
CA LYS A 3 -37.22 -4.56 42.51
C LYS A 3 -36.75 -5.11 41.15
N LYS A 4 -37.70 -5.39 40.25
CA LYS A 4 -37.46 -5.45 38.80
C LYS A 4 -36.86 -4.10 38.37
N LYS A 5 -35.54 -4.04 38.20
CA LYS A 5 -34.83 -2.94 37.54
C LYS A 5 -33.82 -3.56 36.58
N GLY A 6 -33.97 -3.30 35.28
CA GLY A 6 -32.91 -3.55 34.29
C GLY A 6 -33.30 -4.28 32.99
N GLY A 7 -34.47 -4.90 32.89
CA GLY A 7 -34.76 -5.88 31.83
C GLY A 7 -34.56 -5.43 30.38
N PHE A 8 -35.07 -4.26 29.97
CA PHE A 8 -35.04 -3.85 28.55
C PHE A 8 -33.67 -3.30 28.12
N VAL A 9 -33.06 -2.46 28.96
CA VAL A 9 -31.76 -1.83 28.69
C VAL A 9 -30.65 -2.88 28.72
N GLU A 10 -30.69 -3.81 29.67
CA GLU A 10 -29.70 -4.89 29.76
C GLU A 10 -29.83 -5.88 28.60
N LEU A 11 -31.06 -6.24 28.17
CA LEU A 11 -31.28 -7.06 26.97
C LEU A 11 -30.78 -6.37 25.69
N LEU A 12 -31.03 -5.07 25.58
CA LEU A 12 -30.64 -4.29 24.40
C LEU A 12 -29.11 -4.23 24.27
N TYR A 13 -28.40 -3.93 25.35
CA TYR A 13 -26.93 -3.82 25.30
C TYR A 13 -26.20 -5.16 25.38
N LYS A 14 -26.65 -6.15 26.16
CA LYS A 14 -25.96 -7.46 26.24
C LYS A 14 -26.28 -8.41 25.08
N THR A 15 -27.48 -8.33 24.49
CA THR A 15 -27.94 -9.35 23.53
C THR A 15 -28.20 -8.80 22.15
N ILE A 16 -28.71 -7.57 22.03
CA ILE A 16 -29.04 -6.97 20.73
C ILE A 16 -27.83 -6.26 20.14
N MET A 17 -27.08 -5.47 20.90
CA MET A 17 -25.93 -4.73 20.39
C MET A 17 -24.81 -5.59 19.80
N PRO A 18 -24.39 -6.72 20.41
CA PRO A 18 -23.43 -7.63 19.76
C PRO A 18 -23.90 -8.16 18.41
N LYS A 19 -25.21 -8.38 18.24
CA LYS A 19 -25.78 -8.82 16.96
C LYS A 19 -25.82 -7.68 15.94
N VAL A 20 -26.12 -6.46 16.38
CA VAL A 20 -26.09 -5.26 15.52
C VAL A 20 -24.67 -4.99 15.03
N TYR A 21 -23.66 -5.08 15.89
CA TYR A 21 -22.25 -5.02 15.50
C TYR A 21 -21.88 -6.11 14.48
N GLY A 22 -22.27 -7.36 14.74
CA GLY A 22 -21.99 -8.47 13.83
C GLY A 22 -22.67 -8.33 12.46
N ILE A 23 -23.93 -7.88 12.43
CA ILE A 23 -24.68 -7.66 11.18
C ILE A 23 -24.09 -6.47 10.42
N GLY A 24 -23.76 -5.37 11.10
CA GLY A 24 -23.11 -4.20 10.51
C GLY A 24 -21.78 -4.54 9.85
N ALA A 25 -20.90 -5.20 10.59
CA ALA A 25 -19.61 -5.65 10.10
C ALA A 25 -19.74 -6.56 8.86
N ALA A 26 -20.74 -7.46 8.84
CA ALA A 26 -21.00 -8.29 7.66
C ALA A 26 -21.36 -7.47 6.42
N VAL A 27 -22.21 -6.44 6.55
CA VAL A 27 -22.59 -5.56 5.43
C VAL A 27 -21.38 -4.76 4.93
N VAL A 28 -20.51 -4.27 5.82
CA VAL A 28 -19.26 -3.57 5.47
C VAL A 28 -18.31 -4.50 4.71
N ILE A 29 -18.12 -5.72 5.19
CA ILE A 29 -17.25 -6.71 4.56
C ILE A 29 -17.74 -7.05 3.15
N ILE A 30 -19.06 -7.18 2.95
CA ILE A 30 -19.63 -7.41 1.61
C ILE A 30 -19.41 -6.20 0.70
N GLY A 31 -19.57 -4.97 1.21
CA GLY A 31 -19.28 -3.75 0.46
C GLY A 31 -17.81 -3.66 0.03
N ALA A 32 -16.88 -3.97 0.94
CA ALA A 32 -15.45 -4.03 0.65
C ALA A 32 -15.10 -5.13 -0.36
N LEU A 33 -15.73 -6.31 -0.24
CA LEU A 33 -15.56 -7.42 -1.18
C LEU A 33 -15.95 -7.01 -2.60
N PHE A 34 -17.09 -6.35 -2.78
CA PHE A 34 -17.56 -5.88 -4.08
C PHE A 34 -16.58 -4.86 -4.69
N LYS A 35 -16.01 -3.98 -3.87
CA LYS A 35 -14.99 -3.00 -4.31
C LYS A 35 -13.71 -3.67 -4.78
N ILE A 36 -13.24 -4.72 -4.10
CA ILE A 36 -12.04 -5.47 -4.48
C ILE A 36 -12.28 -6.27 -5.76
N LEU A 37 -13.46 -6.88 -5.92
CA LEU A 37 -13.81 -7.69 -7.10
C LEU A 37 -14.28 -6.88 -8.31
N HIS A 38 -14.39 -5.56 -8.19
CA HIS A 38 -14.81 -4.64 -9.27
C HIS A 38 -16.19 -5.00 -9.87
N TYR A 39 -17.12 -5.46 -9.04
CA TYR A 39 -18.50 -5.71 -9.50
C TYR A 39 -19.24 -4.40 -9.80
N GLU A 40 -20.19 -4.47 -10.74
CA GLU A 40 -21.04 -3.34 -11.09
C GLU A 40 -21.86 -2.90 -9.86
N GLY A 41 -21.83 -1.60 -9.54
CA GLY A 41 -22.46 -1.06 -8.31
C GLY A 41 -21.61 -1.18 -7.04
N ALA A 42 -20.33 -1.58 -7.12
CA ALA A 42 -19.44 -1.71 -5.96
C ALA A 42 -19.36 -0.43 -5.09
N ASP A 43 -19.34 0.75 -5.71
CA ASP A 43 -19.30 2.01 -4.96
C ASP A 43 -20.57 2.25 -4.14
N GLN A 44 -21.72 1.82 -4.65
CA GLN A 44 -23.00 1.94 -3.96
C GLN A 44 -23.07 0.98 -2.77
N MET A 45 -22.62 -0.27 -2.95
CA MET A 45 -22.55 -1.24 -1.86
C MET A 45 -21.53 -0.84 -0.78
N LEU A 46 -20.38 -0.30 -1.17
CA LEU A 46 -19.39 0.22 -0.23
C LEU A 46 -19.94 1.41 0.57
N PHE A 47 -20.62 2.34 -0.10
CA PHE A 47 -21.27 3.48 0.54
C PHE A 47 -22.32 3.05 1.57
N ILE A 48 -23.16 2.07 1.23
CA ILE A 48 -24.16 1.50 2.15
C ILE A 48 -23.48 0.85 3.37
N GLY A 49 -22.42 0.06 3.15
CA GLY A 49 -21.66 -0.57 4.23
C GLY A 49 -21.06 0.45 5.18
N LEU A 50 -20.29 1.42 4.66
CA LEU A 50 -19.65 2.44 5.49
C LEU A 50 -20.66 3.34 6.21
N THR A 51 -21.80 3.64 5.59
CA THR A 51 -22.89 4.40 6.23
C THR A 51 -23.52 3.61 7.37
N THR A 52 -23.70 2.29 7.18
CA THR A 52 -24.21 1.39 8.24
C THR A 52 -23.26 1.37 9.44
N GLU A 53 -21.95 1.29 9.19
CA GLU A 53 -20.93 1.32 10.23
C GLU A 53 -20.89 2.64 10.99
N ALA A 54 -21.03 3.77 10.29
CA ALA A 54 -21.09 5.09 10.91
C ALA A 54 -22.28 5.23 11.87
N VAL A 55 -23.45 4.68 11.51
CA VAL A 55 -24.64 4.67 12.38
C VAL A 55 -24.41 3.79 13.61
N ILE A 56 -23.77 2.63 13.44
CA ILE A 56 -23.49 1.71 14.54
C ILE A 56 -22.48 2.32 15.53
N PHE A 57 -21.42 2.95 15.04
CA PHE A 57 -20.47 3.68 15.90
C PHE A 57 -21.10 4.87 16.60
N PHE A 58 -22.04 5.56 15.94
CA PHE A 58 -22.78 6.63 16.60
C PHE A 58 -23.63 6.09 17.76
N LEU A 59 -24.28 4.94 17.59
CA LEU A 59 -25.08 4.30 18.64
C LEU A 59 -24.20 3.66 19.74
N SER A 60 -22.99 3.20 19.42
CA SER A 60 -22.06 2.63 20.40
C SER A 60 -21.55 3.64 21.43
N ALA A 61 -21.45 4.92 21.05
CA ALA A 61 -21.05 6.00 21.94
C ALA A 61 -22.01 6.19 23.14
N PHE A 62 -23.23 5.66 23.06
CA PHE A 62 -24.22 5.70 24.12
C PHE A 62 -24.28 4.41 24.96
N GLU A 63 -23.37 3.46 24.77
CA GLU A 63 -23.31 2.24 25.59
C GLU A 63 -22.78 2.54 27.01
N PRO A 64 -23.41 1.99 28.07
CA PRO A 64 -22.88 2.08 29.42
C PRO A 64 -21.50 1.39 29.51
N PRO A 65 -20.54 1.96 30.26
CA PRO A 65 -19.21 1.38 30.41
C PRO A 65 -19.31 -0.05 30.96
N HIS A 66 -18.60 -0.98 30.31
CA HIS A 66 -18.53 -2.37 30.76
C HIS A 66 -17.96 -2.41 32.18
N GLN A 67 -18.66 -3.07 33.10
CA GLN A 67 -18.16 -3.28 34.45
C GLN A 67 -16.96 -4.22 34.35
N GLU A 68 -15.75 -3.69 34.54
CA GLU A 68 -14.56 -4.51 34.64
C GLU A 68 -14.67 -5.45 35.85
N PRO A 69 -14.24 -6.71 35.73
CA PRO A 69 -14.17 -7.62 36.87
C PRO A 69 -13.32 -7.00 37.97
N ASP A 70 -13.84 -6.95 39.20
CA ASP A 70 -13.10 -6.48 40.37
C ASP A 70 -12.04 -7.51 40.77
N TRP A 71 -10.88 -7.42 40.12
CA TRP A 71 -9.74 -8.33 40.28
C TRP A 71 -9.21 -8.39 41.73
N SER A 72 -9.55 -7.40 42.56
CA SER A 72 -9.20 -7.35 43.99
C SER A 72 -9.84 -8.46 44.83
N LYS A 73 -10.96 -9.06 44.37
CA LYS A 73 -11.62 -10.19 45.04
C LYS A 73 -10.93 -11.53 44.82
N VAL A 74 -10.12 -11.66 43.77
CA VAL A 74 -9.51 -12.94 43.36
C VAL A 74 -8.04 -13.02 43.79
N TYR A 75 -7.37 -11.87 43.97
CA TYR A 75 -5.99 -11.79 44.46
C TYR A 75 -5.84 -10.67 45.50
N PRO A 76 -6.19 -10.93 46.77
CA PRO A 76 -6.05 -9.95 47.86
C PRO A 76 -4.58 -9.57 48.15
N GLU A 77 -3.61 -10.31 47.62
CA GLU A 77 -2.16 -10.08 47.83
C GLU A 77 -1.56 -8.99 46.91
N LEU A 78 -2.36 -8.36 46.05
CA LEU A 78 -1.95 -7.23 45.18
C LEU A 78 -2.47 -5.87 45.64
N GLY A 79 -3.23 -5.82 46.73
CA GLY A 79 -3.69 -4.57 47.34
C GLY A 79 -2.56 -3.88 48.11
N GLU A 80 -2.46 -2.56 48.01
CA GLU A 80 -1.44 -1.76 48.74
C GLU A 80 -1.53 -1.90 50.28
N ASP A 81 -2.65 -2.42 50.81
CA ASP A 81 -2.93 -2.61 52.23
C ASP A 81 -2.64 -4.03 52.78
N TYR A 82 -1.88 -4.87 52.06
CA TYR A 82 -1.58 -6.24 52.49
C TYR A 82 -0.46 -6.32 53.53
N GLU A 83 -0.82 -6.45 54.81
CA GLU A 83 0.10 -6.84 55.89
C GLU A 83 0.17 -8.37 56.02
N ALA A 84 1.33 -8.96 55.75
CA ALA A 84 1.57 -10.39 55.95
C ALA A 84 1.58 -10.74 57.46
N PRO A 85 0.87 -11.78 57.92
CA PRO A 85 0.93 -12.19 59.32
C PRO A 85 2.29 -12.82 59.65
N ALA A 86 3.08 -12.15 60.50
CA ALA A 86 4.31 -12.67 61.05
C ALA A 86 4.02 -13.83 62.04
N THR A 87 4.26 -15.07 61.63
CA THR A 87 4.28 -16.22 62.55
C THR A 87 5.60 -16.27 63.33
N PRO A 88 5.58 -16.25 64.68
CA PRO A 88 6.80 -16.47 65.48
C PRO A 88 7.11 -17.97 65.58
N THR A 89 8.31 -18.35 65.17
CA THR A 89 8.88 -19.68 65.40
C THR A 89 9.18 -19.90 66.88
N ARG A 90 8.39 -20.74 67.55
CA ARG A 90 8.68 -21.24 68.91
C ARG A 90 9.66 -22.41 68.83
N ILE A 91 10.92 -22.16 69.17
CA ILE A 91 11.90 -23.21 69.48
C ILE A 91 11.68 -23.64 70.94
N SER A 92 11.32 -24.91 71.15
CA SER A 92 11.25 -25.53 72.48
C SER A 92 12.43 -26.47 72.67
N ASN A 93 13.33 -26.13 73.59
CA ASN A 93 14.46 -26.96 73.99
C ASN A 93 14.08 -27.81 75.23
N LYS A 94 14.10 -29.14 75.14
CA LYS A 94 14.00 -30.04 76.30
C LYS A 94 14.99 -31.21 76.14
N PRO A 95 15.81 -31.57 77.15
CA PRO A 95 16.87 -32.55 76.99
C PRO A 95 16.47 -33.99 77.38
N ALA A 96 17.05 -34.92 76.60
CA ALA A 96 17.52 -36.31 76.80
C ALA A 96 16.92 -37.25 77.87
N GLY A 97 16.56 -38.47 77.41
CA GLY A 97 16.50 -39.67 78.25
C GLY A 97 16.01 -40.94 77.53
N ALA A 98 16.86 -41.98 77.50
CA ALA A 98 16.66 -43.38 77.10
C ALA A 98 16.81 -43.76 75.60
N SER A 99 17.71 -44.73 75.37
CA SER A 99 18.06 -45.33 74.08
C SER A 99 16.94 -46.23 73.55
N LEU A 100 16.52 -45.97 72.29
CA LEU A 100 15.46 -46.69 71.57
C LEU A 100 15.69 -48.21 71.51
N THR A 101 16.95 -48.65 71.48
CA THR A 101 17.36 -50.04 71.32
C THR A 101 17.04 -50.89 72.56
N GLN A 102 17.06 -50.29 73.75
CA GLN A 102 16.84 -51.00 75.02
C GLN A 102 15.34 -51.15 75.35
N GLN A 103 14.51 -50.27 74.79
CA GLN A 103 13.05 -50.43 74.83
C GLN A 103 12.59 -51.47 73.79
N LEU A 104 13.26 -51.63 72.65
CA LEU A 104 12.91 -52.64 71.64
C LEU A 104 13.18 -54.08 72.10
N ASP A 105 14.32 -54.33 72.75
CA ASP A 105 14.72 -55.68 73.21
C ASP A 105 13.80 -56.19 74.34
N VAL A 106 13.46 -55.31 75.28
CA VAL A 106 12.49 -55.59 76.36
C VAL A 106 11.05 -55.68 75.85
N SER A 107 10.75 -55.09 74.68
CA SER A 107 9.43 -55.21 74.03
C SER A 107 9.29 -56.51 73.23
N LEU A 108 10.38 -57.03 72.67
CA LEU A 108 10.40 -58.28 71.89
C LEU A 108 10.32 -59.53 72.78
N GLU A 109 10.94 -59.52 73.96
CA GLU A 109 10.90 -60.64 74.91
C GLU A 109 9.54 -60.77 75.63
N LYS A 110 8.79 -59.66 75.77
CA LYS A 110 7.50 -59.62 76.49
C LYS A 110 6.27 -59.74 75.62
N ALA A 111 6.39 -59.53 74.31
CA ALA A 111 5.29 -59.62 73.39
C ALA A 111 5.12 -61.06 72.86
N LYS A 112 4.40 -61.89 73.62
CA LYS A 112 3.55 -62.89 72.97
C LYS A 112 2.77 -62.15 71.89
N ILE A 113 2.87 -62.59 70.63
CA ILE A 113 2.22 -61.96 69.48
C ILE A 113 0.72 -61.84 69.77
N GLY A 114 0.34 -60.66 70.24
CA GLY A 114 -1.01 -60.31 70.66
C GLY A 114 -1.68 -59.45 69.59
N PRO A 115 -3.02 -59.46 69.53
CA PRO A 115 -3.79 -58.74 68.52
C PRO A 115 -3.47 -57.23 68.43
N GLU A 116 -3.00 -56.58 69.50
CA GLU A 116 -2.62 -55.16 69.47
C GLU A 116 -1.32 -54.85 68.70
N LEU A 117 -0.34 -55.77 68.69
CA LEU A 117 0.88 -55.60 67.90
C LEU A 117 0.61 -55.81 66.41
N LEU A 118 -0.34 -56.70 66.11
CA LEU A 118 -0.82 -56.89 64.74
C LEU A 118 -1.61 -55.68 64.24
N ASP A 119 -2.42 -55.05 65.10
CA ASP A 119 -3.14 -53.81 64.80
C ASP A 119 -2.19 -52.61 64.61
N SER A 120 -1.18 -52.46 65.47
CA SER A 120 -0.19 -51.38 65.33
C SER A 120 0.73 -51.57 64.13
N LEU A 121 1.12 -52.80 63.80
CA LEU A 121 1.83 -53.13 62.57
C LEU A 121 0.96 -52.87 61.33
N GLY A 122 -0.32 -53.24 61.38
CA GLY A 122 -1.29 -52.96 60.33
C GLY A 122 -1.48 -51.46 60.09
N LYS A 123 -1.56 -50.66 61.15
CA LYS A 123 -1.57 -49.19 61.10
C LYS A 123 -0.26 -48.62 60.56
N GLY A 124 0.89 -49.21 60.92
CA GLY A 124 2.20 -48.82 60.38
C GLY A 124 2.31 -49.07 58.88
N LEU A 125 1.84 -50.23 58.40
CA LEU A 125 1.81 -50.59 56.99
C LEU A 125 0.84 -49.73 56.17
N THR A 126 -0.33 -49.40 56.73
CA THR A 126 -1.27 -48.46 56.08
C THR A 126 -0.70 -47.05 56.02
N ASN A 127 -0.07 -46.56 57.09
CA ASN A 127 0.61 -45.26 57.07
C ASN A 127 1.78 -45.22 56.08
N LEU A 128 2.54 -46.31 55.94
CA LEU A 128 3.60 -46.43 54.95
C LEU A 128 3.04 -46.43 53.52
N ALA A 129 1.95 -47.16 53.28
CA ALA A 129 1.26 -47.18 51.99
C ALA A 129 0.70 -45.79 51.62
N ASP A 130 0.13 -45.06 52.59
CA ASP A 130 -0.33 -43.68 52.39
C ASP A 130 0.84 -42.71 52.14
N SER A 131 1.96 -42.91 52.82
CA SER A 131 3.18 -42.12 52.59
C SER A 131 3.76 -42.38 51.19
N ALA A 132 3.78 -43.63 50.75
CA ALA A 132 4.19 -44.00 49.40
C ALA A 132 3.25 -43.42 48.32
N LYS A 133 1.93 -43.42 48.54
CA LYS A 133 0.95 -42.75 47.67
C LYS A 133 1.20 -41.25 47.56
N LYS A 134 1.44 -40.56 48.68
CA LYS A 134 1.76 -39.13 48.69
C LYS A 134 3.07 -38.84 47.96
N MET A 135 4.06 -39.73 48.08
CA MET A 135 5.34 -39.61 47.38
C MET A 135 5.20 -39.81 45.86
N SER A 136 4.30 -40.72 45.43
CA SER A 136 3.90 -40.84 44.03
C SER A 136 3.27 -39.55 43.52
N ASN A 137 2.32 -38.97 44.26
CA ASN A 137 1.68 -37.70 43.87
C ASN A 137 2.68 -36.54 43.81
N LEU A 138 3.68 -36.51 44.71
CA LEU A 138 4.75 -35.52 44.69
C LEU A 138 5.66 -35.69 43.46
N SER A 139 5.93 -36.93 43.05
CA SER A 139 6.64 -37.23 41.81
C SER A 139 5.85 -36.75 40.59
N ASP A 140 4.53 -37.01 40.54
CA ASP A 140 3.67 -36.53 39.45
C ASP A 140 3.61 -35.00 39.39
N ALA A 141 3.55 -34.34 40.55
CA ALA A 141 3.62 -32.88 40.64
C ALA A 141 4.98 -32.31 40.19
N ALA A 142 6.08 -33.01 40.48
CA ALA A 142 7.42 -32.63 40.01
C ALA A 142 7.54 -32.77 38.48
N VAL A 143 6.97 -33.84 37.89
CA VAL A 143 6.89 -34.02 36.43
C VAL A 143 6.08 -32.91 35.79
N ALA A 144 4.89 -32.60 36.32
CA ALA A 144 4.04 -31.52 35.82
C ALA A 144 4.74 -30.14 35.90
N THR A 145 5.51 -29.90 36.97
CA THR A 145 6.30 -28.65 37.13
C THR A 145 7.42 -28.56 36.09
N ASN A 146 8.09 -29.67 35.80
CA ASN A 146 9.13 -29.73 34.77
C ASN A 146 8.56 -29.53 33.36
N ASP A 147 7.39 -30.10 33.08
CA ASP A 147 6.67 -29.89 31.83
C ASP A 147 6.20 -28.44 31.68
N TYR A 148 5.71 -27.84 32.76
CA TYR A 148 5.37 -26.41 32.78
C TYR A 148 6.59 -25.54 32.48
N ALA A 149 7.72 -25.76 33.16
CA ALA A 149 8.95 -25.00 32.90
C ALA A 149 9.42 -25.16 31.44
N THR A 150 9.30 -26.36 30.88
CA THR A 150 9.63 -26.64 29.47
C THR A 150 8.69 -25.90 28.51
N ASN A 151 7.38 -25.89 28.79
CA ASN A 151 6.40 -25.21 27.97
C ASN A 151 6.52 -23.68 28.05
N VAL A 152 6.82 -23.12 29.23
CA VAL A 152 7.11 -21.69 29.39
C VAL A 152 8.37 -21.30 28.61
N LYS A 153 9.42 -22.12 28.64
CA LYS A 153 10.63 -21.89 27.84
C LYS A 153 10.33 -21.92 26.33
N LYS A 154 9.56 -22.91 25.88
CA LYS A 154 9.10 -22.98 24.47
C LYS A 154 8.27 -21.77 24.08
N ALA A 155 7.32 -21.36 24.91
CA ALA A 155 6.49 -20.18 24.66
C ALA A 155 7.35 -18.91 24.56
N SER A 156 8.34 -18.75 25.44
CA SER A 156 9.29 -17.63 25.36
C SER A 156 10.07 -17.63 24.04
N THR A 157 10.55 -18.79 23.57
CA THR A 157 11.21 -18.90 22.25
C THR A 157 10.25 -18.57 21.11
N GLN A 158 9.01 -19.07 21.15
CA GLN A 158 8.00 -18.74 20.14
C GLN A 158 7.63 -17.26 20.13
N LEU A 159 7.62 -16.58 21.28
CA LEU A 159 7.41 -15.13 21.35
C LEU A 159 8.57 -14.34 20.74
N LEU A 160 9.82 -14.79 20.93
CA LEU A 160 10.98 -14.20 20.25
C LEU A 160 10.88 -14.37 18.73
N GLU A 161 10.44 -15.54 18.28
CA GLU A 161 10.24 -15.83 16.86
C GLU A 161 9.08 -15.00 16.27
N MET A 162 8.00 -14.83 17.02
CA MET A 162 6.88 -13.95 16.66
C MET A 162 7.33 -12.49 16.54
N ASN A 163 8.16 -11.98 17.46
CA ASN A 163 8.72 -10.63 17.37
C ASN A 163 9.57 -10.44 16.11
N LYS A 164 10.34 -11.47 15.71
CA LYS A 164 11.10 -11.47 14.47
C LYS A 164 10.19 -11.46 13.23
N SER A 165 9.10 -12.22 13.25
CA SER A 165 8.08 -12.18 12.20
C SER A 165 7.40 -10.82 12.12
N TYR A 166 7.11 -10.17 13.25
CA TYR A 166 6.58 -8.80 13.28
C TYR A 166 7.55 -7.79 12.68
N ASP A 167 8.84 -7.85 13.02
CA ASP A 167 9.86 -6.99 12.41
C ASP A 167 9.93 -7.18 10.88
N THR A 168 9.81 -8.44 10.43
CA THR A 168 9.75 -8.77 8.99
C THR A 168 8.49 -8.20 8.33
N ALA A 169 7.32 -8.31 8.98
CA ALA A 169 6.07 -7.76 8.47
C ALA A 169 6.12 -6.23 8.39
N ILE A 170 6.68 -5.56 9.40
CA ILE A 170 6.87 -4.09 9.40
C ILE A 170 7.77 -3.68 8.24
N LYS A 171 8.90 -4.38 8.02
CA LYS A 171 9.78 -4.13 6.87
C LYS A 171 9.05 -4.32 5.53
N ALA A 172 8.25 -5.37 5.39
CA ALA A 172 7.47 -5.60 4.18
C ALA A 172 6.44 -4.49 3.93
N VAL A 173 5.76 -4.00 4.98
CA VAL A 173 4.84 -2.86 4.89
C VAL A 173 5.59 -1.58 4.49
N SER A 174 6.77 -1.33 5.05
CA SER A 174 7.62 -0.19 4.67
C SER A 174 8.03 -0.26 3.20
N SER A 175 8.54 -1.41 2.75
CA SER A 175 8.89 -1.62 1.33
C SER A 175 7.68 -1.52 0.40
N MET A 176 6.49 -1.96 0.83
CA MET A 176 5.25 -1.78 0.07
C MET A 176 4.89 -0.29 -0.07
N SER A 177 5.08 0.51 0.98
CA SER A 177 4.85 1.95 0.95
C SER A 177 5.82 2.67 0.02
N GLU A 178 7.10 2.29 0.04
CA GLU A 178 8.12 2.81 -0.88
C GLU A 178 7.78 2.44 -2.33
N ALA A 179 7.48 1.17 -2.59
CA ALA A 179 7.08 0.70 -3.93
C ALA A 179 5.80 1.40 -4.44
N SER A 180 4.85 1.70 -3.54
CA SER A 180 3.63 2.43 -3.90
C SER A 180 3.92 3.89 -4.27
N LYS A 181 4.87 4.53 -3.59
CA LYS A 181 5.34 5.87 -3.96
C LYS A 181 6.03 5.86 -5.32
N ASP A 182 6.95 4.91 -5.52
CA ASP A 182 7.65 4.74 -6.79
C ASP A 182 6.69 4.44 -7.95
N ALA A 183 5.63 3.65 -7.70
CA ALA A 183 4.58 3.40 -8.69
C ALA A 183 3.81 4.68 -9.06
N GLY A 184 3.56 5.57 -8.11
CA GLY A 184 2.96 6.88 -8.36
C GLY A 184 3.87 7.80 -9.19
N GLU A 185 5.16 7.83 -8.88
CA GLU A 185 6.17 8.57 -9.66
C GLU A 185 6.32 7.98 -11.07
N TYR A 186 6.36 6.66 -11.20
CA TYR A 186 6.38 5.96 -12.49
C TYR A 186 5.14 6.28 -13.31
N HIS A 187 3.94 6.27 -12.71
CA HIS A 187 2.70 6.67 -13.40
C HIS A 187 2.80 8.10 -13.93
N SER A 188 3.30 9.04 -13.11
CA SER A 188 3.55 10.43 -13.54
C SER A 188 4.54 10.50 -14.70
N GLN A 189 5.63 9.72 -14.64
CA GLN A 189 6.64 9.65 -15.68
C GLN A 189 6.07 9.09 -16.99
N VAL A 190 5.28 8.01 -16.93
CA VAL A 190 4.60 7.43 -18.09
C VAL A 190 3.62 8.43 -18.69
N GLN A 191 2.83 9.14 -17.88
CA GLN A 191 1.95 10.21 -18.38
C GLN A 191 2.72 11.31 -19.11
N LYS A 192 3.89 11.73 -18.59
CA LYS A 192 4.76 12.71 -19.28
C LYS A 192 5.27 12.15 -20.61
N VAL A 193 5.71 10.90 -20.64
CA VAL A 193 6.15 10.23 -21.88
C VAL A 193 5.01 10.15 -22.89
N THR A 194 3.80 9.75 -22.48
CA THR A 194 2.62 9.71 -23.34
C THR A 194 2.26 11.09 -23.89
N LYS A 195 2.29 12.13 -23.06
CA LYS A 195 2.09 13.52 -23.51
C LYS A 195 3.14 13.97 -24.50
N ASN A 196 4.42 13.65 -24.24
CA ASN A 196 5.51 13.96 -25.15
C ASN A 196 5.37 13.22 -26.48
N LEU A 197 4.99 11.95 -26.47
CA LEU A 197 4.73 11.17 -27.69
C LEU A 197 3.53 11.73 -28.47
N ALA A 198 2.46 12.15 -27.80
CA ALA A 198 1.34 12.81 -28.46
C ALA A 198 1.76 14.14 -29.11
N ALA A 199 2.56 14.95 -28.39
CA ALA A 199 3.13 16.17 -28.94
C ALA A 199 4.06 15.88 -30.13
N LEU A 200 4.87 14.82 -30.05
CA LEU A 200 5.78 14.42 -31.12
C LEU A 200 5.04 13.94 -32.36
N ASN A 201 3.95 13.17 -32.19
CA ASN A 201 3.06 12.81 -33.30
C ASN A 201 2.43 14.05 -33.95
N SER A 202 2.03 15.04 -33.16
CA SER A 202 1.49 16.30 -33.70
C SER A 202 2.53 17.10 -34.47
N VAL A 203 3.79 17.12 -34.00
CA VAL A 203 4.91 17.73 -34.74
C VAL A 203 5.17 16.96 -36.04
N TYR A 204 5.11 15.63 -36.02
CA TYR A 204 5.30 14.80 -37.21
C TYR A 204 4.21 15.07 -38.27
N GLU A 205 2.95 15.19 -37.86
CA GLU A 205 1.86 15.63 -38.76
C GLU A 205 2.10 17.04 -39.30
N MET A 206 2.61 17.95 -38.46
CA MET A 206 2.95 19.31 -38.88
C MET A 206 4.11 19.32 -39.88
N GLU A 207 5.16 18.54 -39.67
CA GLU A 207 6.30 18.41 -40.59
C GLU A 207 5.89 17.79 -41.92
N LEU A 208 5.03 16.76 -41.91
CA LEU A 208 4.46 16.24 -43.15
C LEU A 208 3.64 17.28 -43.90
N LYS A 209 2.84 18.08 -43.19
CA LYS A 209 2.05 19.17 -43.78
C LYS A 209 2.95 20.29 -44.32
N ASP A 210 4.01 20.64 -43.59
CA ASP A 210 4.96 21.67 -44.02
C ASP A 210 5.78 21.19 -45.22
N ALA A 211 6.15 19.92 -45.26
CA ALA A 211 6.77 19.29 -46.43
C ALA A 211 5.83 19.33 -47.66
N ASP A 212 4.54 19.02 -47.50
CA ASP A 212 3.55 19.16 -48.59
C ASP A 212 3.43 20.62 -49.06
N SER A 213 3.37 21.57 -48.12
CA SER A 213 3.38 23.01 -48.41
C SER A 213 4.65 23.44 -49.15
N HIS A 214 5.81 22.94 -48.73
CA HIS A 214 7.11 23.21 -49.35
C HIS A 214 7.15 22.68 -50.78
N VAL A 215 6.68 21.45 -51.03
CA VAL A 215 6.58 20.87 -52.39
C VAL A 215 5.63 21.70 -53.26
N LYS A 216 4.48 22.13 -52.73
CA LYS A 216 3.55 23.02 -53.48
C LYS A 216 4.18 24.36 -53.82
N ASN A 217 4.90 24.97 -52.87
CA ASN A 217 5.59 26.24 -53.09
C ASN A 217 6.74 26.08 -54.09
N MET A 218 7.44 24.95 -54.04
CA MET A 218 8.50 24.60 -55.00
C MET A 218 7.93 24.41 -56.40
N ASN A 219 6.80 23.72 -56.55
CA ASN A 219 6.10 23.60 -57.84
C ASN A 219 5.68 24.97 -58.39
N LYS A 220 5.08 25.84 -57.56
CA LYS A 220 4.75 27.23 -57.96
C LYS A 220 5.98 28.05 -58.33
N PHE A 221 7.09 27.85 -57.62
CA PHE A 221 8.36 28.49 -57.96
C PHE A 221 8.86 28.02 -59.33
N TYR A 222 8.82 26.71 -59.62
CA TYR A 222 9.17 26.19 -60.94
C TYR A 222 8.26 26.73 -62.05
N GLU A 223 6.96 26.84 -61.82
CA GLU A 223 6.02 27.47 -62.77
C GLU A 223 6.38 28.95 -63.00
N SER A 224 6.64 29.71 -61.93
CA SER A 224 7.02 31.12 -62.01
C SER A 224 8.35 31.32 -62.72
N LEU A 225 9.32 30.45 -62.43
CA LEU A 225 10.64 30.44 -63.08
C LEU A 225 10.51 30.13 -64.57
N THR A 226 9.69 29.14 -64.93
CA THR A 226 9.42 28.78 -66.33
C THR A 226 8.71 29.92 -67.07
N GLY A 227 7.74 30.57 -66.41
CA GLY A 227 7.06 31.76 -66.92
C GLY A 227 8.03 32.93 -67.12
N ALA A 228 8.89 33.21 -66.14
CA ALA A 228 9.92 34.24 -66.24
C ALA A 228 10.92 33.93 -67.36
N MET A 229 11.36 32.69 -67.49
CA MET A 229 12.27 32.24 -68.56
C MET A 229 11.63 32.38 -69.94
N THR A 230 10.35 32.04 -70.07
CA THR A 230 9.57 32.26 -71.30
C THR A 230 9.43 33.75 -71.62
N GLY A 231 9.16 34.58 -70.61
CA GLY A 231 9.13 36.03 -70.74
C GLY A 231 10.47 36.62 -71.20
N LEU A 232 11.57 36.15 -70.62
CA LEU A 232 12.94 36.51 -71.01
C LEU A 232 13.23 36.10 -72.46
N SER A 233 12.84 34.89 -72.88
CA SER A 233 12.94 34.45 -74.27
C SER A 233 12.19 35.41 -75.21
N LYS A 234 10.95 35.76 -74.86
CA LYS A 234 10.11 36.67 -75.66
C LYS A 234 10.66 38.09 -75.72
N VAL A 235 11.28 38.58 -74.64
CA VAL A 235 12.00 39.86 -74.63
C VAL A 235 13.20 39.80 -75.57
N GLY A 236 13.94 38.69 -75.57
CA GLY A 236 15.01 38.44 -76.54
C GLY A 236 14.51 38.51 -77.98
N ASP A 237 13.41 37.82 -78.29
CA ASP A 237 12.79 37.83 -79.63
C ASP A 237 12.34 39.24 -80.05
N ASN A 238 11.68 39.97 -79.15
CA ASN A 238 11.24 41.34 -79.42
C ASN A 238 12.42 42.30 -79.60
N THR A 239 13.50 42.12 -78.85
CA THR A 239 14.73 42.90 -79.00
C THR A 239 15.37 42.64 -80.36
N ALA A 240 15.43 41.39 -80.81
CA ALA A 240 15.93 41.05 -82.14
C ALA A 240 15.08 41.70 -83.25
N LYS A 241 13.74 41.64 -83.13
CA LYS A 241 12.82 42.31 -84.06
C LYS A 241 13.01 43.83 -84.06
N PHE A 242 13.10 44.45 -82.89
CA PHE A 242 13.32 45.89 -82.76
C PHE A 242 14.63 46.33 -83.43
N THR A 243 15.73 45.60 -83.22
CA THR A 243 17.01 45.84 -83.89
C THR A 243 16.87 45.73 -85.42
N SER A 244 16.11 44.73 -85.91
CA SER A 244 15.84 44.58 -87.34
C SER A 244 15.05 45.77 -87.92
N GLU A 245 13.98 46.21 -87.23
CA GLU A 245 13.19 47.37 -87.67
C GLU A 245 13.98 48.69 -87.58
N LEU A 246 14.84 48.86 -86.57
CA LEU A 246 15.78 49.99 -86.52
C LEU A 246 16.79 49.97 -87.67
N GLY A 247 17.27 48.78 -88.06
CA GLY A 247 18.10 48.60 -89.25
C GLY A 247 17.38 49.09 -90.51
N LYS A 248 16.15 48.60 -90.74
CA LYS A 248 15.31 49.05 -91.87
C LYS A 248 15.03 50.55 -91.82
N LEU A 249 14.76 51.12 -90.65
CA LEU A 249 14.54 52.56 -90.49
C LEU A 249 15.80 53.35 -90.86
N THR A 250 16.98 52.87 -90.43
CA THR A 250 18.28 53.47 -90.77
C THR A 250 18.53 53.42 -92.28
N ASP A 251 18.22 52.29 -92.92
CA ASP A 251 18.34 52.14 -94.38
C ASP A 251 17.39 53.10 -95.13
N ASN A 252 16.15 53.21 -94.65
CA ASN A 252 15.16 54.14 -95.20
C ASN A 252 15.58 55.60 -95.01
N LEU A 253 16.08 55.98 -93.83
CA LEU A 253 16.59 57.33 -93.57
C LEU A 253 17.82 57.64 -94.44
N THR A 254 18.71 56.67 -94.63
CA THR A 254 19.88 56.81 -95.51
C THR A 254 19.43 57.00 -96.96
N SER A 255 18.44 56.22 -97.41
CA SER A 255 17.85 56.33 -98.74
C SER A 255 17.16 57.68 -98.94
N LEU A 256 16.41 58.15 -97.95
CA LEU A 256 15.74 59.45 -97.96
C LEU A 256 16.77 60.59 -98.02
N ASN A 257 17.82 60.52 -97.21
CA ASN A 257 18.90 61.50 -97.20
C ASN A 257 19.68 61.50 -98.53
N LYS A 258 19.84 60.34 -99.17
CA LYS A 258 20.40 60.22 -100.53
C LYS A 258 19.50 60.90 -101.58
N VAL A 259 18.18 60.74 -101.48
CA VAL A 259 17.21 61.44 -102.34
C VAL A 259 17.26 62.94 -102.10
N TYR A 260 17.24 63.41 -100.84
CA TYR A 260 17.39 64.83 -100.53
C TYR A 260 18.74 65.39 -100.99
N GLY A 261 19.83 64.64 -100.87
CA GLY A 261 21.14 65.01 -101.41
C GLY A 261 21.13 65.11 -102.94
N SER A 262 20.48 64.17 -103.63
CA SER A 262 20.29 64.24 -105.08
C SER A 262 19.40 65.41 -105.51
N MET A 263 18.37 65.74 -104.72
CA MET A 263 17.49 66.88 -104.94
C MET A 263 18.22 68.20 -104.69
N LEU A 264 19.02 68.31 -103.62
CA LEU A 264 19.88 69.47 -103.33
C LEU A 264 20.95 69.66 -104.41
N THR A 265 21.51 68.57 -104.92
CA THR A 265 22.49 68.59 -106.02
C THR A 265 21.82 69.04 -107.32
N ALA A 266 20.59 68.58 -107.60
CA ALA A 266 19.80 69.06 -108.73
C ALA A 266 19.38 70.53 -108.57
N MET A 267 19.07 70.98 -107.35
CA MET A 267 18.67 72.36 -107.05
C MET A 267 19.86 73.33 -107.07
N LYS A 268 21.07 72.89 -106.67
CA LYS A 268 22.32 73.65 -106.81
C LYS A 268 22.88 73.60 -108.24
N GLY A 269 22.71 72.48 -108.93
CA GLY A 269 23.08 72.30 -110.33
C GLY A 269 22.19 73.10 -111.30
N GLY A 270 20.96 73.43 -110.90
CA GLY A 270 20.10 74.37 -111.62
C GLY A 270 20.52 75.85 -111.53
N GLY A 271 21.53 76.19 -110.70
CA GLY A 271 22.02 77.56 -110.49
C GLY A 271 23.38 77.87 -111.11
N GLN A 272 24.04 76.90 -111.77
CA GLN A 272 25.31 77.11 -112.49
C GLN A 272 25.13 76.64 -113.94
N ASN A 273 24.45 77.46 -114.73
CA ASN A 273 24.63 77.65 -116.17
C ASN A 273 23.72 78.82 -116.58
N ALA A 274 24.13 80.01 -116.13
CA ALA A 274 24.06 81.23 -116.91
C ALA A 274 25.42 81.41 -117.59
#